data_AF-A0A5P9CHC2-F1
#
_entry.id   AF-A0A5P9CHC2-F1
#
_cell.length_a   1.000
_cell.length_b   1.000
_cell.length_c   1.000
_cell.angle_alpha   90.00
_cell.angle_beta   90.00
_cell.angle_gamma   90.00
#
_symmetry.space_group_name_H-M   'P 1'
#
loop_
_entity.id
_entity.type
_entity.pdbx_description
1 polymer ?
#
loop_
_entity_poly.entity_id
_entity_poly.type
_entity_poly.pdbx_seq_one_letter_code
_entity_poly.pdbx_strand_id
1 'polypeptide(L)'
;MTITAREASKLFNSNKLAALADGDYSYVEKVAEEFLNQEIGKVAVCDVYEHTYKRLSQEYRSEYYFKNTIAHRRLLGRHSLNTATMLSEFRVGKSKADCVILNGKSTCYEIKSEYDTLNRLEEQLNDYLKLFDEVYVVCSPKNLENVLKNTDKRVGVLELTPKNYFSERRAATPRVDPIDIDVLIKSLRKEEYIELARRNTGEIPSVPNSKLVSFCKSALKTVEPEQIATSFIEVLKEKRFNDGKLLNALPSSLINAAISYQFSNLQIEALKGIFGACKESKCISHTSEESSLNL
;
A
#
# COMPACT_ATOMS: atom_id res chain seq x y z
N MET A 1 -20.83 20.77 -14.74
CA MET A 1 -20.54 19.80 -15.82
C MET A 1 -20.25 18.48 -15.15
N THR A 2 -20.84 17.34 -15.53
CA THR A 2 -20.55 16.07 -14.83
C THR A 2 -19.09 15.65 -15.00
N ILE A 3 -18.37 15.41 -13.90
CA ILE A 3 -16.98 14.93 -13.96
C ILE A 3 -16.93 13.44 -14.24
N THR A 4 -15.85 13.00 -14.88
CA THR A 4 -15.63 11.58 -15.17
C THR A 4 -15.23 10.79 -13.92
N ALA A 5 -15.42 9.46 -13.93
CA ALA A 5 -14.96 8.57 -12.85
C ALA A 5 -13.43 8.68 -12.62
N ARG A 6 -12.65 8.85 -13.70
CA ARG A 6 -11.21 9.08 -13.60
C ARG A 6 -10.90 10.39 -12.89
N GLU A 7 -11.64 11.47 -13.17
CA GLU A 7 -11.47 12.73 -12.45
C GLU A 7 -11.88 12.59 -10.98
N ALA A 8 -13.05 12.03 -10.70
CA ALA A 8 -13.50 11.78 -9.33
C ALA A 8 -12.50 10.95 -8.50
N SER A 9 -11.81 9.98 -9.12
CA SER A 9 -10.77 9.19 -8.45
C SER A 9 -9.59 10.01 -7.91
N LYS A 10 -9.36 11.23 -8.43
CA LYS A 10 -8.32 12.13 -7.90
C LYS A 10 -8.65 12.63 -6.50
N LEU A 11 -9.89 12.46 -6.02
CA LEU A 11 -10.29 12.71 -4.64
C LEU A 11 -9.37 11.98 -3.65
N PHE A 12 -8.85 10.82 -4.05
CA PHE A 12 -7.99 9.98 -3.24
C PHE A 12 -6.50 10.33 -3.35
N ASN A 13 -6.12 11.36 -4.13
CA ASN A 13 -4.72 11.75 -4.29
C ASN A 13 -4.21 12.54 -3.08
N SER A 14 -2.91 12.38 -2.79
CA SER A 14 -2.24 13.07 -1.68
C SER A 14 -2.50 14.57 -1.64
N ASN A 15 -2.39 15.27 -2.77
CA ASN A 15 -2.60 16.72 -2.83
C ASN A 15 -4.05 17.14 -2.57
N LYS A 16 -5.04 16.29 -2.90
CA LYS A 16 -6.45 16.58 -2.62
C LYS A 16 -6.80 16.34 -1.16
N LEU A 17 -6.25 15.28 -0.55
CA LEU A 17 -6.37 15.09 0.90
C LEU A 17 -5.63 16.16 1.71
N ALA A 18 -4.44 16.58 1.26
CA ALA A 18 -3.71 17.67 1.91
C ALA A 18 -4.49 18.98 1.86
N ALA A 19 -5.03 19.35 0.68
CA ALA A 19 -5.87 20.54 0.54
C ALA A 19 -7.10 20.48 1.46
N LEU A 20 -7.78 19.32 1.52
CA LEU A 20 -8.89 19.11 2.46
C LEU A 20 -8.46 19.30 3.92
N ALA A 21 -7.32 18.74 4.31
CA ALA A 21 -6.77 18.88 5.66
C ALA A 21 -6.41 20.35 5.99
N ASP A 22 -6.03 21.12 4.98
CA ASP A 22 -5.73 22.55 5.08
C ASP A 22 -6.99 23.44 4.99
N GLY A 23 -8.19 22.83 4.91
CA GLY A 23 -9.48 23.52 4.93
C GLY A 23 -10.10 23.84 3.57
N ASP A 24 -9.52 23.34 2.46
CA ASP A 24 -10.09 23.49 1.12
C ASP A 24 -11.01 22.31 0.77
N TYR A 25 -12.31 22.53 0.90
CA TYR A 25 -13.36 21.55 0.61
C TYR A 25 -13.82 21.56 -0.87
N SER A 26 -13.31 22.48 -1.70
CA SER A 26 -13.83 22.73 -3.05
C SER A 26 -13.84 21.48 -3.94
N TYR A 27 -12.83 20.62 -3.81
CA TYR A 27 -12.76 19.40 -4.60
C TYR A 27 -13.73 18.31 -4.11
N VAL A 28 -13.95 18.24 -2.80
CA VAL A 28 -14.95 17.33 -2.20
C VAL A 28 -16.35 17.74 -2.65
N GLU A 29 -16.65 19.03 -2.56
CA GLU A 29 -17.92 19.63 -2.99
C GLU A 29 -18.17 19.38 -4.48
N LYS A 30 -17.16 19.63 -5.32
CA LYS A 30 -17.22 19.33 -6.76
C LYS A 30 -17.55 17.87 -7.05
N VAL A 31 -16.93 16.93 -6.33
CA VAL A 31 -17.22 15.50 -6.51
C VAL A 31 -18.63 15.16 -6.01
N ALA A 32 -19.07 15.72 -4.89
CA ALA A 32 -20.42 15.51 -4.38
C ALA A 32 -21.49 15.93 -5.40
N GLU A 33 -21.37 17.14 -5.96
CA GLU A 33 -22.33 17.66 -6.93
C GLU A 33 -22.22 16.97 -8.29
N GLU A 34 -21.03 16.98 -8.89
CA GLU A 34 -20.85 16.64 -10.30
C GLU A 34 -20.64 15.14 -10.55
N PHE A 35 -20.33 14.36 -9.51
CA PHE A 35 -20.16 12.91 -9.61
C PHE A 35 -21.16 12.11 -8.78
N LEU A 36 -21.61 12.60 -7.63
CA LEU A 36 -22.60 11.87 -6.82
C LEU A 36 -24.03 12.40 -6.99
N ASN A 37 -24.22 13.54 -7.66
CA ASN A 37 -25.50 14.26 -7.75
C ASN A 37 -26.10 14.53 -6.36
N GLN A 38 -25.25 14.93 -5.42
CA GLN A 38 -25.63 15.26 -4.04
C GLN A 38 -25.46 16.76 -3.78
N GLU A 39 -26.39 17.36 -3.03
CA GLU A 39 -26.33 18.80 -2.69
C GLU A 39 -25.24 19.09 -1.65
N ILE A 40 -24.48 20.19 -1.88
CA ILE A 40 -23.49 20.70 -0.93
C ILE A 40 -24.13 21.00 0.43
N GLY A 41 -23.42 20.68 1.52
CA GLY A 41 -23.84 20.98 2.89
C GLY A 41 -24.84 19.99 3.49
N LYS A 42 -25.36 19.03 2.71
CA LYS A 42 -26.24 17.96 3.22
C LYS A 42 -25.54 16.61 3.41
N VAL A 43 -24.31 16.46 2.93
CA VAL A 43 -23.57 15.20 2.96
C VAL A 43 -22.27 15.38 3.72
N ALA A 44 -21.98 14.49 4.66
CA ALA A 44 -20.72 14.49 5.37
C ALA A 44 -19.56 14.17 4.41
N VAL A 45 -18.40 14.79 4.59
CA VAL A 45 -17.21 14.54 3.77
C VAL A 45 -16.88 13.06 3.67
N CYS A 46 -16.99 12.35 4.79
CA CYS A 46 -16.79 10.92 4.85
C CYS A 46 -17.71 10.13 3.90
N ASP A 47 -18.98 10.51 3.81
CA ASP A 47 -19.94 9.86 2.90
C ASP A 47 -19.60 10.16 1.44
N VAL A 48 -19.10 11.36 1.12
CA VAL A 48 -18.59 11.67 -0.22
C VAL A 48 -17.45 10.71 -0.60
N TYR A 49 -16.49 10.46 0.29
CA TYR A 49 -15.40 9.52 0.04
C TYR A 49 -15.89 8.07 -0.12
N GLU A 50 -16.75 7.59 0.78
CA GLU A 50 -17.23 6.21 0.76
C GLU A 50 -18.16 5.94 -0.44
N HIS A 51 -19.07 6.86 -0.78
CA HIS A 51 -19.92 6.76 -1.96
C HIS A 51 -19.12 6.86 -3.26
N THR A 52 -18.15 7.78 -3.32
CA THR A 52 -17.24 7.88 -4.48
C THR A 52 -16.47 6.59 -4.65
N TYR A 53 -15.87 6.05 -3.58
CA TYR A 53 -15.11 4.80 -3.63
C TYR A 53 -15.99 3.61 -4.08
N LYS A 54 -17.22 3.52 -3.56
CA LYS A 54 -18.20 2.51 -3.96
C LYS A 54 -18.54 2.60 -5.45
N ARG A 55 -18.79 3.80 -5.97
CA ARG A 55 -19.08 4.01 -7.39
C ARG A 55 -17.87 3.68 -8.28
N LEU A 56 -16.67 4.13 -7.89
CA LEU A 56 -15.42 3.82 -8.60
C LEU A 56 -15.14 2.31 -8.66
N SER A 57 -15.57 1.54 -7.66
CA SER A 57 -15.42 0.07 -7.69
C SER A 57 -16.07 -0.60 -8.91
N GLN A 58 -17.09 0.04 -9.49
CA GLN A 58 -17.82 -0.46 -10.65
C GLN A 58 -17.39 0.22 -11.95
N GLU A 59 -17.01 1.50 -11.89
CA GLU A 59 -16.78 2.33 -13.09
C GLU A 59 -15.31 2.55 -13.43
N TYR A 60 -14.42 2.63 -12.43
CA TYR A 60 -13.02 3.01 -12.64
C TYR A 60 -12.12 2.55 -11.48
N ARG A 61 -11.54 1.37 -11.60
CA ARG A 61 -10.62 0.81 -10.59
C ARG A 61 -9.18 1.22 -10.91
N SER A 62 -8.81 2.41 -10.44
CA SER A 62 -7.44 2.94 -10.54
C SER A 62 -6.44 2.14 -9.70
N GLU A 63 -5.15 2.40 -9.89
CA GLU A 63 -4.08 1.85 -9.04
C GLU A 63 -4.35 2.07 -7.53
N TYR A 64 -4.86 3.24 -7.15
CA TYR A 64 -5.25 3.52 -5.75
C TYR A 64 -6.27 2.50 -5.24
N TYR A 65 -7.26 2.14 -6.06
CA TYR A 65 -8.28 1.17 -5.69
C TYR A 65 -7.67 -0.21 -5.39
N PHE A 66 -6.73 -0.64 -6.23
CA PHE A 66 -5.98 -1.89 -6.03
C PHE A 66 -5.14 -1.83 -4.75
N LYS A 67 -4.37 -0.75 -4.54
CA LYS A 67 -3.55 -0.57 -3.32
C LYS A 67 -4.40 -0.57 -2.05
N ASN A 68 -5.52 0.14 -2.07
CA ASN A 68 -6.46 0.17 -0.93
C ASN A 68 -7.08 -1.21 -0.68
N THR A 69 -7.36 -1.98 -1.74
CA THR A 69 -7.84 -3.37 -1.60
C THR A 69 -6.77 -4.28 -1.02
N ILE A 70 -5.50 -4.13 -1.40
CA ILE A 70 -4.36 -4.87 -0.81
C ILE A 70 -4.25 -4.52 0.68
N ALA A 71 -4.27 -3.24 1.03
CA ALA A 71 -4.18 -2.79 2.41
C ALA A 71 -5.34 -3.36 3.26
N HIS A 72 -6.56 -3.36 2.76
CA HIS A 72 -7.69 -3.97 3.48
C HIS A 72 -7.60 -5.48 3.61
N ARG A 73 -7.46 -6.18 2.48
CA ARG A 73 -7.65 -7.64 2.44
C ARG A 73 -6.41 -8.42 2.84
N ARG A 74 -5.21 -7.86 2.66
CA ARG A 74 -3.93 -8.54 2.89
C ARG A 74 -3.19 -8.01 4.11
N LEU A 75 -3.21 -6.70 4.37
CA LEU A 75 -2.64 -6.16 5.61
C LEU A 75 -3.64 -6.29 6.77
N LEU A 76 -4.72 -5.51 6.76
CA LEU A 76 -5.65 -5.43 7.90
C LEU A 76 -6.48 -6.70 8.11
N GLY A 77 -6.88 -7.37 7.03
CA GLY A 77 -7.72 -8.56 7.09
C GLY A 77 -7.00 -9.85 7.46
N ARG A 78 -5.66 -9.82 7.58
CA ARG A 78 -4.86 -11.03 7.90
C ARG A 78 -3.89 -10.83 9.05
N HIS A 79 -3.56 -9.58 9.38
CA HIS A 79 -2.47 -9.27 10.29
C HIS A 79 -2.85 -8.16 11.26
N SER A 80 -2.20 -8.15 12.42
CA SER A 80 -2.24 -7.02 13.33
C SER A 80 -1.26 -5.94 12.88
N LEU A 81 -1.63 -4.67 13.03
CA LEU A 81 -0.75 -3.53 12.78
C LEU A 81 0.48 -3.50 13.72
N ASN A 82 0.45 -4.27 14.83
CA ASN A 82 1.60 -4.43 15.71
C ASN A 82 2.67 -5.36 15.10
N THR A 83 2.26 -6.27 14.21
CA THR A 83 3.16 -7.29 13.65
C THR A 83 3.44 -7.08 12.17
N ALA A 84 2.63 -6.27 11.49
CA ALA A 84 2.72 -6.06 10.06
C ALA A 84 2.85 -4.58 9.67
N THR A 85 3.67 -4.33 8.65
CA THR A 85 3.80 -3.03 7.99
C THR A 85 3.61 -3.19 6.50
N MET A 86 2.89 -2.27 5.88
CA MET A 86 2.83 -2.12 4.44
C MET A 86 3.66 -0.90 4.00
N LEU A 87 4.48 -1.09 2.98
CA LEU A 87 5.24 -0.05 2.32
C LEU A 87 4.67 0.13 0.92
N SER A 88 4.32 1.35 0.57
CA SER A 88 3.98 1.69 -0.80
C SER A 88 5.22 2.15 -1.54
N GLU A 89 5.26 1.94 -2.86
CA GLU A 89 6.23 2.61 -3.71
C GLU A 89 7.70 2.26 -3.36
N PHE A 90 7.96 0.99 -3.03
CA PHE A 90 9.27 0.51 -2.55
C PHE A 90 10.24 0.27 -3.71
N ARG A 91 11.38 0.98 -3.73
CA ARG A 91 12.37 0.87 -4.81
C ARG A 91 13.14 -0.44 -4.71
N VAL A 92 13.29 -1.14 -5.84
CA VAL A 92 14.12 -2.35 -5.97
C VAL A 92 14.92 -2.26 -7.26
N GLY A 93 16.23 -2.00 -7.16
CA GLY A 93 17.06 -1.77 -8.34
C GLY A 93 16.57 -0.57 -9.17
N LYS A 94 16.16 -0.82 -10.42
CA LYS A 94 15.56 0.18 -11.32
C LYS A 94 14.02 0.20 -11.25
N SER A 95 13.45 -0.78 -10.57
CA SER A 95 12.03 -1.01 -10.44
C SER A 95 11.49 -0.42 -9.13
N LYS A 96 10.17 -0.37 -9.02
CA LYS A 96 9.47 0.20 -7.88
C LYS A 96 8.21 -0.61 -7.62
N ALA A 97 8.24 -1.41 -6.57
CA ALA A 97 7.13 -2.24 -6.15
C ALA A 97 5.99 -1.36 -5.63
N ASP A 98 4.78 -1.62 -6.12
CA ASP A 98 3.59 -0.86 -5.72
C ASP A 98 3.30 -1.00 -4.23
N CYS A 99 3.35 -2.23 -3.71
CA CYS A 99 3.06 -2.56 -2.32
C CYS A 99 3.97 -3.69 -1.83
N VAL A 100 4.55 -3.52 -0.64
CA VAL A 100 5.29 -4.57 0.07
C VAL A 100 4.66 -4.72 1.45
N ILE A 101 4.31 -5.95 1.84
CA ILE A 101 3.85 -6.27 3.19
C ILE A 101 4.95 -7.06 3.91
N LEU A 102 5.27 -6.62 5.12
CA LEU A 102 6.29 -7.19 6.00
C LEU A 102 5.61 -7.71 7.26
N ASN A 103 5.51 -9.03 7.43
CA ASN A 103 4.94 -9.68 8.62
C ASN A 103 5.55 -11.07 8.83
N GLY A 104 6.80 -11.11 9.31
CA GLY A 104 7.58 -12.36 9.44
C GLY A 104 8.10 -12.91 8.11
N LYS A 105 7.48 -12.53 7.00
CA LYS A 105 8.01 -12.65 5.63
C LYS A 105 7.81 -11.35 4.87
N SER A 106 8.54 -11.21 3.77
CA SER A 106 8.44 -10.09 2.85
C SER A 106 7.66 -10.47 1.60
N THR A 107 6.49 -9.85 1.39
CA THR A 107 5.63 -10.12 0.24
C THR A 107 5.47 -8.88 -0.61
N CYS A 108 5.89 -8.95 -1.87
CA CYS A 108 5.75 -7.89 -2.86
C CYS A 108 4.51 -8.10 -3.73
N TYR A 109 3.81 -7.02 -4.02
CA TYR A 109 2.67 -6.97 -4.92
C TYR A 109 2.92 -5.89 -5.97
N GLU A 110 2.90 -6.30 -7.24
CA GLU A 110 2.91 -5.42 -8.41
C GLU A 110 1.50 -5.36 -8.99
N ILE A 111 0.97 -4.17 -9.23
CA ILE A 111 -0.39 -3.94 -9.70
C ILE A 111 -0.40 -3.78 -11.22
N LYS A 112 -1.35 -4.45 -11.88
CA LYS A 112 -1.64 -4.25 -13.32
C LYS A 112 -3.15 -4.06 -13.50
N SER A 113 -3.58 -2.81 -13.31
CA SER A 113 -4.96 -2.37 -13.53
C SER A 113 -5.36 -2.51 -15.00
N GLU A 114 -6.64 -2.35 -15.30
CA GLU A 114 -7.17 -2.44 -16.68
C GLU A 114 -6.59 -1.40 -17.66
N TYR A 115 -5.91 -0.38 -17.12
CA TYR A 115 -5.28 0.73 -17.85
C TYR A 115 -3.77 0.56 -18.02
N ASP A 116 -3.16 -0.43 -17.37
CA ASP A 116 -1.71 -0.64 -17.41
C ASP A 116 -1.26 -1.43 -18.63
N THR A 117 -0.04 -1.11 -19.08
CA THR A 117 0.69 -1.95 -20.04
C THR A 117 1.55 -2.96 -19.29
N LEU A 118 1.85 -4.09 -19.93
CA LEU A 118 2.68 -5.14 -19.34
C LEU A 118 4.16 -5.07 -19.78
N ASN A 119 4.55 -4.07 -20.59
CA ASN A 119 5.86 -4.01 -21.24
C ASN A 119 7.05 -4.02 -20.25
N ARG A 120 6.85 -3.55 -19.02
CA ARG A 120 7.89 -3.49 -17.98
C ARG A 120 7.75 -4.59 -16.94
N LEU A 121 6.69 -5.41 -17.02
CA LEU A 121 6.34 -6.35 -15.96
C LEU A 121 7.45 -7.38 -15.72
N GLU A 122 8.04 -7.92 -16.79
CA GLU A 122 9.10 -8.91 -16.67
C GLU A 122 10.35 -8.36 -15.96
N GLU A 123 10.83 -7.17 -16.34
CA GLU A 123 11.96 -6.50 -15.68
C GLU A 123 11.68 -6.25 -14.19
N GLN A 124 10.47 -5.76 -13.88
CA GLN A 124 10.03 -5.52 -12.51
C GLN A 124 10.05 -6.79 -11.67
N LEU A 125 9.43 -7.88 -12.17
CA LEU A 125 9.37 -9.15 -11.46
C LEU A 125 10.75 -9.77 -11.24
N ASN A 126 11.63 -9.67 -12.24
CA ASN A 126 13.01 -10.13 -12.12
C ASN A 126 13.79 -9.39 -11.04
N ASP A 127 13.54 -8.08 -10.85
CA ASP A 127 14.14 -7.34 -9.75
C ASP A 127 13.56 -7.73 -8.39
N TYR A 128 12.24 -7.92 -8.29
CA TYR A 128 11.57 -8.26 -7.03
C TYR A 128 11.93 -9.65 -6.51
N LEU A 129 12.09 -10.62 -7.41
CA LEU A 129 12.48 -12.00 -7.07
C LEU A 129 13.88 -12.11 -6.44
N LYS A 130 14.74 -11.07 -6.59
CA LYS A 130 16.06 -11.03 -5.95
C LYS A 130 16.02 -10.63 -4.47
N LEU A 131 14.87 -10.16 -3.98
CA LEU A 131 14.76 -9.52 -2.67
C LEU A 131 13.66 -10.12 -1.79
N PHE A 132 12.46 -10.31 -2.32
CA PHE A 132 11.30 -10.67 -1.50
C PHE A 132 11.08 -12.17 -1.40
N ASP A 133 10.53 -12.61 -0.28
CA ASP A 133 10.22 -14.03 -0.04
C ASP A 133 9.10 -14.51 -0.95
N GLU A 134 8.12 -13.65 -1.24
CA GLU A 134 7.05 -13.92 -2.19
C GLU A 134 6.79 -12.69 -3.08
N VAL A 135 6.55 -12.94 -4.36
CA VAL A 135 6.22 -11.90 -5.34
C VAL A 135 4.89 -12.25 -6.01
N TYR A 136 3.96 -11.30 -6.02
CA TYR A 136 2.66 -11.41 -6.65
C TYR A 136 2.45 -10.32 -7.69
N VAL A 137 1.75 -10.68 -8.77
CA VAL A 137 1.05 -9.72 -9.63
C VAL A 137 -0.42 -9.68 -9.22
N VAL A 138 -0.93 -8.48 -8.94
CA VAL A 138 -2.36 -8.23 -8.71
C VAL A 138 -2.93 -7.56 -9.96
N CYS A 139 -3.74 -8.28 -10.72
CA CYS A 139 -4.18 -7.84 -12.03
C CYS A 139 -5.70 -7.72 -12.15
N SER A 140 -6.14 -6.86 -13.07
CA SER A 140 -7.52 -6.83 -13.52
C SER A 140 -7.87 -8.09 -14.34
N PRO A 141 -9.15 -8.46 -14.47
CA PRO A 141 -9.57 -9.60 -15.28
C PRO A 141 -9.08 -9.50 -16.74
N LYS A 142 -9.01 -8.27 -17.28
CA LYS A 142 -8.53 -7.96 -18.63
C LYS A 142 -7.08 -8.38 -18.85
N ASN A 143 -6.22 -8.28 -17.84
CA ASN A 143 -4.80 -8.58 -17.96
C ASN A 143 -4.46 -10.02 -17.54
N LEU A 144 -5.42 -10.75 -16.95
CA LEU A 144 -5.16 -12.02 -16.27
C LEU A 144 -4.51 -13.06 -17.18
N GLU A 145 -5.07 -13.28 -18.36
CA GLU A 145 -4.55 -14.29 -19.30
C GLU A 145 -3.11 -13.97 -19.72
N ASN A 146 -2.84 -12.70 -20.02
CA ASN A 146 -1.52 -12.24 -20.44
C ASN A 146 -0.49 -12.37 -19.30
N VAL A 147 -0.89 -12.01 -18.07
CA VAL A 147 -0.05 -12.18 -16.87
C VAL A 147 0.26 -13.65 -16.63
N LEU A 148 -0.73 -14.55 -16.68
CA LEU A 148 -0.52 -15.98 -16.45
C LEU A 148 0.44 -16.60 -17.47
N LYS A 149 0.34 -16.18 -18.74
CA LYS A 149 1.16 -16.70 -19.84
C LYS A 149 2.60 -16.20 -19.81
N ASN A 150 2.82 -14.93 -19.44
CA ASN A 150 4.11 -14.25 -19.68
C ASN A 150 4.91 -13.93 -18.41
N THR A 151 4.47 -14.39 -17.24
CA THR A 151 5.21 -14.18 -15.98
C THR A 151 5.83 -15.47 -15.46
N ASP A 152 7.01 -15.35 -14.86
CA ASP A 152 7.76 -16.44 -14.22
C ASP A 152 6.85 -17.29 -13.30
N LYS A 153 7.00 -18.61 -13.35
CA LYS A 153 6.19 -19.56 -12.57
C LYS A 153 6.33 -19.38 -11.05
N ARG A 154 7.44 -18.78 -10.59
CA ARG A 154 7.67 -18.43 -9.18
C ARG A 154 6.75 -17.32 -8.70
N VAL A 155 6.25 -16.47 -9.61
CA VAL A 155 5.42 -15.31 -9.28
C VAL A 155 3.96 -15.74 -9.12
N GLY A 156 3.37 -15.40 -7.97
CA GLY A 156 1.95 -15.61 -7.73
C GLY A 156 1.09 -14.64 -8.54
N VAL A 157 -0.14 -15.03 -8.85
CA VAL A 157 -1.09 -14.20 -9.59
C VAL A 157 -2.40 -14.12 -8.83
N LEU A 158 -2.76 -12.89 -8.45
CA LEU A 158 -4.04 -12.55 -7.86
C LEU A 158 -4.87 -11.75 -8.87
N GLU A 159 -6.09 -12.18 -9.09
CA GLU A 159 -7.08 -11.40 -9.84
C GLU A 159 -7.90 -10.56 -8.88
N LEU A 160 -7.99 -9.24 -9.11
CA LEU A 160 -9.04 -8.42 -8.51
C LEU A 160 -10.33 -8.56 -9.34
N THR A 161 -11.19 -9.46 -8.88
CA THR A 161 -12.42 -9.82 -9.59
C THR A 161 -13.41 -8.65 -9.67
N PRO A 162 -14.40 -8.69 -10.59
CA PRO A 162 -15.46 -7.68 -10.65
C PRO A 162 -16.25 -7.52 -9.35
N LYS A 163 -16.28 -8.57 -8.50
CA LYS A 163 -16.92 -8.56 -7.17
C LYS A 163 -16.01 -8.02 -6.06
N ASN A 164 -14.89 -7.36 -6.39
CA ASN A 164 -13.97 -6.72 -5.44
C ASN A 164 -13.35 -7.67 -4.39
N TYR A 165 -13.09 -8.93 -4.79
CA TYR A 165 -12.30 -9.87 -3.99
C TYR A 165 -11.09 -10.38 -4.78
N PHE A 166 -10.04 -10.77 -4.05
CA PHE A 166 -8.87 -11.41 -4.64
C PHE A 166 -9.11 -12.89 -4.87
N SER A 167 -9.10 -13.31 -6.13
CA SER A 167 -9.02 -14.73 -6.50
C SER A 167 -7.57 -15.09 -6.75
N GLU A 168 -7.03 -16.07 -6.03
CA GLU A 168 -5.71 -16.61 -6.33
C GLU A 168 -5.79 -17.52 -7.56
N ARG A 169 -5.05 -17.17 -8.60
CA ARG A 169 -5.01 -17.89 -9.88
C ARG A 169 -3.73 -18.71 -10.02
N ARG A 170 -2.67 -18.29 -9.32
CA ARG A 170 -1.42 -19.04 -9.15
C ARG A 170 -0.81 -18.65 -7.80
N ALA A 171 -0.44 -19.63 -6.98
CA ALA A 171 0.28 -19.37 -5.74
C ALA A 171 1.71 -18.91 -6.04
N ALA A 172 2.28 -18.03 -5.21
CA ALA A 172 3.69 -17.68 -5.31
C ALA A 172 4.57 -18.83 -4.78
N THR A 173 5.74 -19.00 -5.38
CA THR A 173 6.77 -19.90 -4.84
C THR A 173 7.65 -19.11 -3.86
N PRO A 174 7.90 -19.62 -2.64
CA PRO A 174 8.83 -18.99 -1.72
C PRO A 174 10.24 -18.86 -2.32
N ARG A 175 10.92 -17.74 -2.02
CA ARG A 175 12.31 -17.51 -2.39
C ARG A 175 13.22 -18.61 -1.82
N VAL A 176 14.03 -19.19 -2.70
CA VAL A 176 15.06 -20.18 -2.34
C VAL A 176 16.47 -19.60 -2.40
N ASP A 177 16.68 -18.61 -3.27
CA ASP A 177 17.97 -17.96 -3.45
C ASP A 177 18.20 -16.89 -2.37
N PRO A 178 19.43 -16.69 -1.87
CA PRO A 178 19.76 -15.59 -0.97
C PRO A 178 19.35 -14.22 -1.52
N ILE A 179 19.05 -13.28 -0.61
CA ILE A 179 18.81 -11.88 -1.00
C ILE A 179 20.06 -11.32 -1.70
N ASP A 180 19.85 -10.69 -2.85
CA ASP A 180 20.90 -9.95 -3.53
C ASP A 180 21.26 -8.68 -2.74
N ILE A 181 22.43 -8.68 -2.10
CA ILE A 181 22.92 -7.58 -1.25
C ILE A 181 23.14 -6.28 -2.03
N ASP A 182 23.51 -6.39 -3.31
CA ASP A 182 23.69 -5.25 -4.19
C ASP A 182 22.36 -4.54 -4.48
N VAL A 183 21.30 -5.32 -4.67
CA VAL A 183 19.93 -4.81 -4.84
C VAL A 183 19.40 -4.28 -3.50
N LEU A 184 19.59 -5.02 -2.41
CA LEU A 184 19.12 -4.68 -1.07
C LEU A 184 19.60 -3.29 -0.63
N ILE A 185 20.92 -3.04 -0.67
CA ILE A 185 21.47 -1.74 -0.23
C ILE A 185 20.95 -0.57 -1.07
N LYS A 186 20.75 -0.77 -2.37
CA LYS A 186 20.19 0.25 -3.26
C LYS A 186 18.69 0.50 -3.04
N SER A 187 18.02 -0.42 -2.36
CA SER A 187 16.58 -0.36 -2.06
C SER A 187 16.30 0.34 -0.72
N LEU A 188 17.28 0.34 0.19
CA LEU A 188 17.19 0.90 1.53
C LEU A 188 17.63 2.37 1.58
N ARG A 189 17.05 3.13 2.52
CA ARG A 189 17.52 4.48 2.88
C ARG A 189 18.82 4.38 3.68
N LYS A 190 19.52 5.50 3.83
CA LYS A 190 20.83 5.58 4.49
C LYS A 190 20.80 4.96 5.88
N GLU A 191 19.86 5.41 6.69
CA GLU A 191 19.63 4.97 8.05
C GLU A 191 19.25 3.48 8.14
N GLU A 192 18.59 2.94 7.12
CA GLU A 192 18.13 1.55 7.10
C GLU A 192 19.26 0.59 6.77
N TYR A 193 20.08 0.86 5.75
CA TYR A 193 21.20 -0.04 5.45
C TYR A 193 22.31 0.03 6.51
N ILE A 194 22.50 1.19 7.17
CA ILE A 194 23.43 1.33 8.30
C ILE A 194 22.93 0.48 9.47
N GLU A 195 21.64 0.59 9.80
CA GLU A 195 21.04 -0.19 10.88
C GLU A 195 21.07 -1.69 10.58
N LEU A 196 20.82 -2.08 9.33
CA LEU A 196 20.92 -3.46 8.88
C LEU A 196 22.34 -4.01 9.07
N ALA A 197 23.38 -3.28 8.64
CA ALA A 197 24.76 -3.68 8.86
C ALA A 197 25.09 -3.79 10.36
N ARG A 198 24.73 -2.77 11.15
CA ARG A 198 24.96 -2.74 12.60
C ARG A 198 24.34 -3.93 13.33
N ARG A 199 23.11 -4.34 13.00
CA ARG A 199 22.45 -5.49 13.63
C ARG A 199 23.14 -6.82 13.34
N ASN A 200 23.69 -6.97 12.14
CA ASN A 200 24.24 -8.23 11.70
C ASN A 200 25.73 -8.39 12.03
N THR A 201 26.49 -7.30 12.13
CA THR A 201 27.94 -7.35 12.41
C THR A 201 28.33 -6.75 13.75
N GLY A 202 27.43 -6.01 14.41
CA GLY A 202 27.73 -5.24 15.62
C GLY A 202 28.52 -3.95 15.37
N GLU A 203 28.97 -3.71 14.13
CA GLU A 203 29.82 -2.57 13.79
C GLU A 203 29.00 -1.36 13.34
N ILE A 204 29.34 -0.18 13.86
CA ILE A 204 28.83 1.09 13.35
C ILE A 204 29.85 1.64 12.34
N PRO A 205 29.46 1.92 11.09
CA PRO A 205 30.38 2.44 10.09
C PRO A 205 31.02 3.77 10.54
N SER A 206 32.31 3.76 10.85
CA SER A 206 33.12 4.96 11.13
C SER A 206 33.88 5.44 9.89
N VAL A 207 33.24 5.35 8.72
CA VAL A 207 33.82 5.71 7.42
C VAL A 207 33.17 6.98 6.85
N PRO A 208 33.85 7.72 5.97
CA PRO A 208 33.23 8.85 5.26
C PRO A 208 31.97 8.44 4.50
N ASN A 209 31.03 9.38 4.32
CA ASN A 209 29.76 9.14 3.63
C ASN A 209 29.92 8.49 2.24
N SER A 210 30.97 8.86 1.50
CA SER A 210 31.27 8.31 0.18
C SER A 210 31.62 6.81 0.18
N LYS A 211 32.01 6.25 1.34
CA LYS A 211 32.39 4.84 1.53
C LYS A 211 31.34 4.02 2.30
N LEU A 212 30.26 4.63 2.78
CA LEU A 212 29.26 3.95 3.60
C LEU A 212 28.61 2.77 2.88
N VAL A 213 28.19 2.97 1.62
CA VAL A 213 27.55 1.93 0.81
C VAL A 213 28.50 0.75 0.61
N SER A 214 29.76 1.00 0.22
CA SER A 214 30.73 -0.08 0.00
C SER A 214 31.08 -0.81 1.29
N PHE A 215 31.20 -0.09 2.41
CA PHE A 215 31.43 -0.71 3.72
C PHE A 215 30.28 -1.62 4.13
N CYS A 216 29.04 -1.11 4.14
CA CYS A 216 27.86 -1.88 4.54
C CYS A 216 27.64 -3.07 3.61
N LYS A 217 27.94 -2.91 2.31
CA LYS A 217 27.87 -4.01 1.32
C LYS A 217 28.85 -5.13 1.66
N SER A 218 30.11 -4.79 1.92
CA SER A 218 31.11 -5.80 2.28
C SER A 218 30.76 -6.49 3.59
N ALA A 219 30.30 -5.73 4.59
CA ALA A 219 29.85 -6.27 5.88
C ALA A 219 28.68 -7.24 5.72
N LEU A 220 27.64 -6.88 4.98
CA LEU A 220 26.47 -7.76 4.79
C LEU A 220 26.77 -9.00 3.96
N LYS A 221 27.82 -9.00 3.12
CA LYS A 221 28.24 -10.18 2.36
C LYS A 221 28.88 -11.27 3.21
N THR A 222 29.26 -10.98 4.46
CA THR A 222 29.83 -11.96 5.40
C THR A 222 28.79 -12.53 6.36
N VAL A 223 27.51 -12.16 6.20
CA VAL A 223 26.41 -12.54 7.09
C VAL A 223 25.62 -13.68 6.47
N GLU A 224 25.13 -14.60 7.30
CA GLU A 224 24.28 -15.70 6.85
C GLU A 224 22.99 -15.20 6.18
N PRO A 225 22.60 -15.73 5.01
CA PRO A 225 21.46 -15.22 4.24
C PRO A 225 20.13 -15.12 5.00
N GLU A 226 19.84 -16.08 5.87
CA GLU A 226 18.60 -16.10 6.66
C GLU A 226 18.55 -14.95 7.69
N GLN A 227 19.70 -14.62 8.27
CA GLN A 227 19.82 -13.51 9.22
C GLN A 227 19.61 -12.16 8.52
N ILE A 228 20.09 -12.02 7.28
CA ILE A 228 19.86 -10.84 6.44
C ILE A 228 18.37 -10.69 6.14
N ALA A 229 17.69 -11.77 5.74
CA ALA A 229 16.25 -11.74 5.44
C ALA A 229 15.41 -11.33 6.67
N THR A 230 15.72 -11.90 7.82
CA THR A 230 15.07 -11.55 9.10
C THR A 230 15.30 -10.08 9.45
N SER A 231 16.56 -9.65 9.46
CA SER A 231 16.93 -8.27 9.81
C SER A 231 16.35 -7.25 8.83
N PHE A 232 16.28 -7.58 7.53
CA PHE A 232 15.67 -6.73 6.51
C PHE A 232 14.21 -6.39 6.84
N ILE A 233 13.43 -7.40 7.23
CA ILE A 233 12.03 -7.25 7.64
C ILE A 233 11.93 -6.40 8.91
N GLU A 234 12.73 -6.72 9.92
CA GLU A 234 12.69 -6.03 11.22
C GLU A 234 13.06 -4.55 11.11
N VAL A 235 14.15 -4.23 10.41
CA VAL A 235 14.61 -2.85 10.23
C VAL A 235 13.55 -2.02 9.53
N LEU A 236 12.96 -2.53 8.45
CA LEU A 236 11.92 -1.81 7.73
C LEU A 236 10.63 -1.67 8.55
N LYS A 237 10.23 -2.69 9.31
CA LYS A 237 9.09 -2.59 10.22
C LYS A 237 9.28 -1.49 11.27
N GLU A 238 10.48 -1.38 11.84
CA GLU A 238 10.78 -0.35 12.83
C GLU A 238 10.84 1.06 12.21
N LYS A 239 11.54 1.22 11.08
CA LYS A 239 11.78 2.54 10.48
C LYS A 239 10.61 3.08 9.67
N ARG A 240 9.69 2.21 9.23
CA ARG A 240 8.57 2.56 8.34
C ARG A 240 7.23 2.01 8.80
N PHE A 241 7.01 1.92 10.11
CA PHE A 241 5.74 1.47 10.66
C PHE A 241 4.54 2.30 10.15
N ASN A 242 3.37 1.68 10.06
CA ASN A 242 2.14 2.39 9.71
C ASN A 242 1.51 3.01 10.97
N ASP A 243 1.08 4.27 10.89
CA ASP A 243 0.41 4.93 12.02
C ASP A 243 -0.98 4.31 12.26
N GLY A 244 -1.05 3.41 13.24
CA GLY A 244 -2.29 2.75 13.64
C GLY A 244 -3.38 3.72 14.11
N LYS A 245 -3.01 4.86 14.71
CA LYS A 245 -4.01 5.86 15.15
C LYS A 245 -4.65 6.54 13.94
N LEU A 246 -3.85 6.92 12.94
CA LEU A 246 -4.37 7.49 11.70
C LEU A 246 -5.22 6.47 10.92
N LEU A 247 -4.73 5.24 10.78
CA LEU A 247 -5.46 4.14 10.14
C LEU A 247 -6.82 3.88 10.80
N ASN A 248 -6.86 3.92 12.13
CA ASN A 248 -8.10 3.73 12.87
C ASN A 248 -9.04 4.93 12.82
N ALA A 249 -8.56 6.14 12.54
CA ALA A 249 -9.42 7.31 12.39
C ALA A 249 -10.02 7.46 10.99
N LEU A 250 -9.30 7.02 9.95
CA LEU A 250 -9.73 7.19 8.56
C LEU A 250 -10.74 6.11 8.12
N PRO A 251 -11.63 6.44 7.15
CA PRO A 251 -12.59 5.51 6.58
C PRO A 251 -11.91 4.44 5.72
N SER A 252 -12.65 3.39 5.40
CA SER A 252 -12.12 2.22 4.68
C SER A 252 -11.57 2.61 3.30
N SER A 253 -12.19 3.59 2.65
CA SER A 253 -11.74 4.10 1.36
C SER A 253 -10.40 4.83 1.41
N LEU A 254 -9.86 5.14 2.60
CA LEU A 254 -8.66 5.95 2.82
C LEU A 254 -7.48 5.24 3.47
N ILE A 255 -7.56 3.92 3.69
CA ILE A 255 -6.48 3.14 4.32
C ILE A 255 -5.16 3.26 3.56
N ASN A 256 -5.18 3.14 2.22
CA ASN A 256 -3.96 3.30 1.44
C ASN A 256 -3.40 4.73 1.51
N ALA A 257 -4.26 5.75 1.62
CA ALA A 257 -3.79 7.12 1.80
C ALA A 257 -3.07 7.30 3.15
N ALA A 258 -3.62 6.71 4.22
CA ALA A 258 -3.00 6.70 5.55
C ALA A 258 -1.60 6.06 5.57
N ILE A 259 -1.39 5.04 4.72
CA ILE A 259 -0.11 4.31 4.61
C ILE A 259 0.88 5.04 3.70
N SER A 260 0.40 5.54 2.57
CA SER A 260 1.27 5.93 1.45
C SER A 260 1.67 7.39 1.46
N TYR A 261 0.87 8.26 2.07
CA TYR A 261 1.04 9.70 1.96
C TYR A 261 1.72 10.27 3.19
N GLN A 262 2.55 11.29 2.94
CA GLN A 262 3.24 12.02 3.98
C GLN A 262 2.44 13.29 4.27
N PHE A 263 1.77 13.29 5.42
CA PHE A 263 1.05 14.44 5.94
C PHE A 263 1.83 15.08 7.08
N SER A 264 1.71 16.40 7.24
CA SER A 264 2.22 17.06 8.45
C SER A 264 1.39 16.65 9.68
N ASN A 265 1.94 16.84 10.89
CA ASN A 265 1.18 16.55 12.12
C ASN A 265 -0.14 17.34 12.19
N LEU A 266 -0.15 18.60 11.73
CA LEU A 266 -1.36 19.41 11.68
C LEU A 266 -2.41 18.81 10.72
N GLN A 267 -1.97 18.36 9.55
CA GLN A 267 -2.85 17.71 8.57
C GLN A 267 -3.38 16.37 9.09
N ILE A 268 -2.56 15.59 9.79
CA ILE A 268 -2.98 14.33 10.42
C ILE A 268 -4.10 14.59 11.42
N GLU A 269 -3.94 15.56 12.32
CA GLU A 269 -4.97 15.87 13.31
C GLU A 269 -6.24 16.45 12.67
N ALA A 270 -6.10 17.30 11.64
CA ALA A 270 -7.24 17.78 10.86
C ALA A 270 -8.01 16.64 10.19
N LEU A 271 -7.33 15.72 9.52
CA LEU A 271 -7.94 14.54 8.89
C LEU A 271 -8.62 13.64 9.93
N LYS A 272 -8.00 13.42 11.09
CA LYS A 272 -8.65 12.70 12.19
C LYS A 272 -9.92 13.40 12.68
N GLY A 273 -9.92 14.73 12.77
CA GLY A 273 -11.11 15.51 13.11
C GLY A 273 -12.22 15.39 12.06
N ILE A 274 -11.88 15.51 10.78
CA ILE A 274 -12.82 15.43 9.66
C ILE A 274 -13.47 14.04 9.57
N PHE A 275 -12.68 12.97 9.74
CA PHE A 275 -13.14 11.60 9.50
C PHE A 275 -13.48 10.80 10.76
N GLY A 276 -12.96 11.17 11.93
CA GLY A 276 -13.13 10.44 13.18
C GLY A 276 -14.59 10.32 13.63
N ALA A 277 -15.37 11.40 13.49
CA ALA A 277 -16.81 11.41 13.82
C ALA A 277 -17.64 10.41 12.99
N CYS A 278 -17.10 9.96 11.86
CA CYS A 278 -17.80 9.11 10.91
C CYS A 278 -17.82 7.62 11.32
N LYS A 279 -16.79 7.15 12.06
CA LYS A 279 -16.76 5.76 12.56
C LYS A 279 -17.68 5.56 13.75
N GLU A 280 -17.79 6.54 14.64
CA GLU A 280 -18.71 6.49 15.78
C GLU A 280 -20.17 6.40 15.31
N SER A 281 -20.52 7.20 14.30
CA SER A 281 -21.88 7.21 13.72
C SER A 281 -22.27 5.87 13.07
N LYS A 282 -21.35 5.18 12.39
CA LYS A 282 -21.59 3.85 11.78
C LYS A 282 -21.64 2.70 12.80
N CYS A 283 -20.87 2.77 13.89
CA CYS A 283 -20.98 1.80 14.99
C CYS A 283 -22.32 1.91 15.73
N ILE A 284 -22.87 3.12 15.85
CA ILE A 284 -24.17 3.36 16.48
C ILE A 284 -25.33 2.91 15.56
N SER A 285 -25.20 3.05 14.23
CA SER A 285 -26.25 2.57 13.30
C SER A 285 -26.30 1.04 13.18
N HIS A 286 -25.17 0.34 13.29
CA HIS A 286 -25.16 -1.13 13.28
C HIS A 286 -25.69 -1.75 14.59
N THR A 287 -25.63 -1.03 15.71
CA THR A 287 -26.19 -1.50 16.99
C THR A 287 -27.68 -1.22 17.13
N SER A 288 -28.25 -0.28 16.37
CA SER A 288 -29.69 0.01 16.37
C SER A 288 -30.51 -0.85 15.39
N GLU A 289 -29.91 -1.37 14.31
CA GLU A 289 -30.62 -2.28 13.38
C GLU A 289 -30.82 -3.71 13.94
N GLU A 290 -29.99 -4.20 14.87
CA GLU A 290 -30.21 -5.51 15.53
C GLU A 290 -31.31 -5.50 16.61
N SER A 291 -31.75 -4.31 17.05
CA SER A 291 -32.77 -4.18 18.11
C SER A 291 -34.21 -4.04 17.59
N SER A 292 -34.42 -3.97 16.27
CA SER A 292 -35.75 -3.76 15.66
C SER A 292 -36.32 -5.00 14.94
N LEU A 293 -35.72 -6.18 15.12
CA LEU A 293 -36.20 -7.46 14.57
C LEU A 293 -36.79 -8.43 15.61
N ASN A 294 -36.97 -7.99 16.86
CA ASN A 294 -37.69 -8.75 17.88
C ASN A 294 -38.79 -7.90 18.52
N LEU A 295 -39.96 -7.82 17.87
CA LEU A 295 -41.26 -7.55 18.47
C LEU A 295 -42.36 -8.11 17.58
#